data_AF-A0A1V5LQT6-F1
#
_entry.id   AF-A0A1V5LQT6-F1
#
_cell.length_a   1.000
_cell.length_b   1.000
_cell.length_c   1.000
_cell.angle_alpha   90.00
_cell.angle_beta   90.00
_cell.angle_gamma   90.00
#
_symmetry.space_group_name_H-M   'P 1'
#
loop_
_entity.id
_entity.type
_entity.pdbx_description
1 polymer ?
#
loop_
_entity_poly.entity_id
_entity_poly.type
_entity_poly.pdbx_seq_one_letter_code
_entity_poly.pdbx_strand_id
1 'polypeptide(L)'
;MTVDDAVISLARFSNGALGTFEATRFAAGRKNGWFFEINGDKGSVRFEFERMNELYFFDRTDPAHAQGFRSILATESIHPYMQAWWPPGHIIGYEHGFTHSIYNFVNAIMRDTPASPDFVEGAKVNAVLDAMSKSSETRKWVAVPGIVITPMARV
;
A
#
# COMPACT_ATOMS: atom_id res chain seq x y z
N MET A 1 -6.16 26.97 -9.24
CA MET A 1 -6.41 25.51 -9.21
C MET A 1 -7.32 25.22 -8.04
N THR A 2 -8.43 24.52 -8.25
CA THR A 2 -9.25 23.98 -7.15
C THR A 2 -8.75 22.58 -6.87
N VAL A 3 -8.19 22.36 -5.68
CA VAL A 3 -7.78 21.02 -5.21
C VAL A 3 -8.99 20.40 -4.54
N ASP A 4 -9.30 19.14 -4.86
CA ASP A 4 -10.41 18.43 -4.22
C ASP A 4 -10.13 18.23 -2.72
N ASP A 5 -11.16 18.45 -1.92
CA ASP A 5 -11.10 18.28 -0.46
C ASP A 5 -11.29 16.82 -0.03
N ALA A 6 -12.06 16.07 -0.83
CA ALA A 6 -12.31 14.65 -0.67
C ALA A 6 -12.55 13.98 -2.03
N VAL A 7 -12.08 12.75 -2.18
CA VAL A 7 -12.28 11.90 -3.36
C VAL A 7 -12.67 10.51 -2.86
N ILE A 8 -13.71 9.94 -3.48
CA ILE A 8 -14.09 8.53 -3.32
C ILE A 8 -14.14 7.93 -4.72
N SER A 9 -13.48 6.80 -4.93
CA SER A 9 -13.43 6.11 -6.21
C SER A 9 -13.68 4.62 -6.05
N LEU A 10 -14.47 4.07 -6.97
CA LEU A 10 -14.70 2.64 -7.11
C LEU A 10 -13.77 2.08 -8.19
N ALA A 11 -13.27 0.87 -7.98
CA ALA A 11 -12.41 0.17 -8.92
C ALA A 11 -12.87 -1.27 -9.14
N ARG A 12 -12.54 -1.80 -10.32
CA ARG A 12 -12.67 -3.22 -10.66
C ARG A 12 -11.32 -3.72 -11.14
N PHE A 13 -10.79 -4.72 -10.46
CA PHE A 13 -9.52 -5.36 -10.82
C PHE A 13 -9.73 -6.38 -11.94
N SER A 14 -8.65 -6.74 -12.64
CA SER A 14 -8.68 -7.70 -13.76
C SER A 14 -9.18 -9.10 -13.35
N ASN A 15 -8.96 -9.47 -12.10
CA ASN A 15 -9.45 -10.72 -11.50
C ASN A 15 -10.92 -10.65 -11.03
N GLY A 16 -11.62 -9.53 -11.26
CA GLY A 16 -13.01 -9.32 -10.85
C GLY A 16 -13.18 -8.80 -9.41
N ALA A 17 -12.11 -8.67 -8.62
CA ALA A 17 -12.18 -8.05 -7.31
C ALA A 17 -12.65 -6.59 -7.41
N LEU A 18 -13.33 -6.13 -6.37
CA LEU A 18 -13.79 -4.74 -6.25
C LEU A 18 -12.88 -3.98 -5.30
N GLY A 19 -12.65 -2.70 -5.57
CA GLY A 19 -11.87 -1.81 -4.74
C GLY A 19 -12.60 -0.51 -4.46
N THR A 20 -12.32 0.06 -3.29
CA THR A 20 -12.75 1.41 -2.90
C THR A 20 -11.54 2.19 -2.44
N PHE A 21 -11.35 3.38 -3.00
CA PHE A 21 -10.30 4.30 -2.61
C PHE A 21 -10.91 5.58 -2.09
N GLU A 22 -10.48 6.01 -0.92
CA GLU A 22 -10.89 7.27 -0.31
C GLU A 22 -9.66 8.09 0.07
N ALA A 23 -9.71 9.38 -0.24
CA ALA A 23 -8.74 10.36 0.21
C ALA A 23 -9.48 11.63 0.62
N THR A 24 -9.20 12.14 1.81
CA THR A 24 -9.86 13.36 2.30
C THR A 24 -8.96 14.12 3.27
N ARG A 25 -9.01 15.45 3.18
CA ARG A 25 -8.38 16.37 4.17
C ARG A 25 -9.37 16.82 5.25
N PHE A 26 -10.62 16.40 5.15
CA PHE A 26 -11.74 16.83 6.00
C PHE A 26 -12.23 15.75 6.97
N ALA A 27 -11.52 14.64 7.10
CA ALA A 27 -11.77 13.63 8.15
C ALA A 27 -11.27 14.13 9.51
N ALA A 28 -12.05 15.00 10.16
CA ALA A 28 -11.71 15.57 11.46
C ALA A 28 -11.40 14.47 12.51
N GLY A 29 -10.30 14.66 13.24
CA GLY A 29 -9.81 13.70 14.24
C GLY A 29 -8.68 12.79 13.74
N ARG A 30 -8.61 12.50 12.43
CA ARG A 30 -7.48 11.76 11.84
C ARG A 30 -6.24 12.64 11.78
N LYS A 31 -5.08 12.11 12.20
CA LYS A 31 -3.79 12.82 12.12
C LYS A 31 -3.00 12.34 10.91
N ASN A 32 -2.85 11.04 10.78
CA ASN A 32 -2.28 10.38 9.62
C ASN A 32 -3.01 9.05 9.36
N GLY A 33 -4.34 9.15 9.24
CA GLY A 33 -5.27 8.02 9.15
C GLY A 33 -5.24 7.27 7.81
N TRP A 34 -4.05 6.90 7.33
CA TRP A 34 -3.90 6.01 6.19
C TRP A 34 -4.10 4.56 6.64
N PHE A 35 -4.96 3.83 5.94
CA PHE A 35 -5.20 2.41 6.21
C PHE A 35 -5.59 1.70 4.92
N PHE A 36 -5.45 0.38 4.89
CA PHE A 36 -6.01 -0.46 3.85
C PHE A 36 -6.55 -1.75 4.45
N GLU A 37 -7.49 -2.36 3.74
CA GLU A 37 -8.05 -3.67 4.08
C GLU A 37 -8.21 -4.48 2.80
N ILE A 38 -7.80 -5.76 2.85
CA ILE A 38 -7.95 -6.72 1.76
C ILE A 38 -8.75 -7.89 2.31
N ASN A 39 -9.86 -8.19 1.65
CA ASN A 39 -10.78 -9.26 2.02
C ASN A 39 -10.80 -10.32 0.93
N GLY A 40 -10.45 -11.54 1.30
CA GLY A 40 -10.52 -12.71 0.45
C GLY A 40 -11.54 -13.72 0.94
N ASP A 41 -11.68 -14.82 0.21
CA ASP A 41 -12.49 -15.94 0.66
C ASP A 41 -11.91 -16.56 1.93
N LYS A 42 -10.59 -16.74 2.04
CA LYS A 42 -9.95 -17.43 3.17
C LYS A 42 -9.67 -16.57 4.40
N GLY A 43 -9.83 -15.26 4.31
CA GLY A 43 -9.45 -14.37 5.41
C GLY A 43 -9.33 -12.93 4.99
N SER A 44 -8.85 -12.12 5.92
CA SER A 44 -8.74 -10.68 5.76
C SER A 44 -7.45 -10.17 6.38
N VAL A 45 -6.89 -9.12 5.79
CA VAL A 45 -5.77 -8.38 6.36
C VAL A 45 -6.09 -6.90 6.36
N ARG A 46 -5.76 -6.23 7.47
CA ARG A 46 -5.92 -4.79 7.63
C ARG A 46 -4.68 -4.19 8.26
N PHE A 47 -4.34 -2.99 7.80
CA PHE A 47 -3.23 -2.20 8.31
C PHE A 47 -3.69 -0.77 8.55
N GLU A 48 -3.20 -0.12 9.61
CA GLU A 48 -3.44 1.28 9.91
C GLU A 48 -2.12 1.97 10.27
N PHE A 49 -1.83 3.10 9.63
CA PHE A 49 -0.55 3.78 9.75
C PHE A 49 -0.30 4.37 11.14
N GLU A 50 -1.34 4.87 11.80
CA GLU A 50 -1.25 5.34 13.18
C GLU A 50 -0.87 4.20 14.15
N ARG A 51 -0.95 2.94 13.70
CA ARG A 51 -0.46 1.73 14.37
C ARG A 51 0.50 0.94 13.46
N MET A 52 1.48 1.62 12.83
CA MET A 52 2.33 1.04 11.77
C MET A 52 3.12 -0.23 12.13
N ASN A 53 3.18 -0.61 13.41
CA ASN A 53 3.86 -1.82 13.88
C ASN A 53 2.89 -3.00 14.05
N GLU A 54 1.59 -2.82 13.81
CA GLU A 54 0.56 -3.84 13.95
C GLU A 54 0.00 -4.25 12.59
N LEU A 55 -0.19 -5.55 12.40
CA LEU A 55 -0.95 -6.12 11.29
C LEU A 55 -2.17 -6.85 11.84
N TYR A 56 -3.36 -6.43 11.42
CA TYR A 56 -4.58 -7.14 11.76
C TYR A 56 -4.81 -8.26 10.76
N PHE A 57 -4.88 -9.49 11.24
CA PHE A 57 -5.03 -10.67 10.40
C PHE A 57 -6.20 -11.53 10.88
N PHE A 58 -7.02 -11.99 9.94
CA PHE A 58 -8.11 -12.92 10.16
C PHE A 58 -7.93 -14.12 9.23
N ASP A 59 -8.01 -15.33 9.80
CA ASP A 59 -7.95 -16.59 9.06
C ASP A 59 -9.25 -17.37 9.27
N ARG A 60 -9.96 -17.65 8.17
CA ARG A 60 -11.23 -18.39 8.21
C ARG A 60 -11.03 -19.88 8.49
N THR A 61 -9.80 -20.38 8.44
CA THR A 61 -9.48 -21.78 8.75
C THR A 61 -9.26 -22.04 10.23
N ASP A 62 -9.19 -20.98 11.05
CA ASP A 62 -9.14 -21.12 12.51
C ASP A 62 -10.40 -21.81 13.05
N PRO A 63 -10.30 -22.53 14.19
CA PRO A 63 -11.46 -23.10 14.88
C PRO A 63 -12.53 -22.03 15.12
N ALA A 64 -13.81 -22.38 14.96
CA ALA A 64 -14.91 -21.41 15.01
C ALA A 64 -14.94 -20.52 16.27
N HIS A 65 -14.50 -21.05 17.43
CA HIS A 65 -14.44 -20.30 18.69
C HIS A 65 -13.26 -19.32 18.79
N ALA A 66 -12.28 -19.44 17.89
CA ALA A 66 -11.07 -18.62 17.82
C ALA A 66 -11.06 -17.68 16.59
N GLN A 67 -12.12 -17.71 15.77
CA GLN A 67 -12.24 -16.83 14.61
C GLN A 67 -12.44 -15.38 15.05
N GLY A 68 -11.57 -14.51 14.54
CA GLY A 68 -11.59 -13.07 14.77
C GLY A 68 -10.28 -12.45 14.30
N PHE A 69 -10.26 -11.12 14.13
CA PHE A 69 -9.00 -10.44 13.87
C PHE A 69 -8.07 -10.59 15.09
N ARG A 70 -6.86 -11.05 14.83
CA ARG A 70 -5.72 -10.93 15.76
C ARG A 70 -4.86 -9.76 15.34
N SER A 71 -4.34 -9.01 16.31
CA SER A 71 -3.26 -8.05 16.07
C SER A 71 -1.93 -8.76 16.18
N ILE A 72 -1.13 -8.69 15.13
CA ILE A 72 0.24 -9.20 15.07
C ILE A 72 1.17 -8.01 15.21
N LEU A 73 1.95 -7.98 16.29
CA LEU A 73 3.03 -7.00 16.43
C LEU A 73 4.17 -7.39 15.48
N ALA A 74 4.33 -6.64 14.40
CA ALA A 74 5.26 -6.93 13.31
C ALA A 74 6.70 -6.52 13.64
N THR A 75 7.22 -6.95 14.80
CA THR A 75 8.57 -6.60 15.28
C THR A 75 9.50 -7.80 15.48
N GLU A 76 9.04 -9.02 15.19
CA GLU A 76 9.90 -10.21 15.17
C GLU A 76 11.07 -10.05 14.20
N SER A 77 12.24 -10.61 14.55
CA SER A 77 13.46 -10.49 13.74
C SER A 77 13.35 -11.09 12.35
N ILE A 78 12.44 -12.06 12.16
CA ILE A 78 12.13 -12.66 10.87
C ILE A 78 11.32 -11.73 9.95
N HIS A 79 10.66 -10.71 10.52
CA HIS A 79 9.92 -9.75 9.72
C HIS A 79 10.89 -8.85 8.91
N PRO A 80 10.48 -8.42 7.70
CA PRO A 80 11.34 -7.59 6.85
C PRO A 80 11.90 -6.38 7.60
N TYR A 81 13.19 -6.11 7.38
CA TYR A 81 13.98 -5.02 7.99
C TYR A 81 14.18 -5.09 9.52
N MET A 82 13.38 -5.85 10.27
CA MET A 82 13.41 -5.80 11.74
C MET A 82 14.72 -6.28 12.37
N GLN A 83 15.42 -7.22 11.74
CA GLN A 83 16.74 -7.68 12.19
C GLN A 83 17.81 -6.56 12.30
N ALA A 84 17.60 -5.42 11.63
CA ALA A 84 18.52 -4.29 11.67
C ALA A 84 18.24 -3.31 12.83
N TRP A 85 17.18 -3.54 13.61
CA TRP A 85 16.69 -2.63 14.63
C TRP A 85 16.72 -3.27 16.03
N TRP A 86 15.68 -3.02 16.80
CA TRP A 86 15.54 -3.39 18.20
C TRP A 86 15.10 -4.86 18.36
N PRO A 87 15.30 -5.48 19.54
CA PRO A 87 14.73 -6.79 19.85
C PRO A 87 13.20 -6.82 19.70
N PRO A 88 12.59 -8.00 19.46
CA PRO A 88 11.13 -8.14 19.33
C PRO A 88 10.36 -7.47 20.48
N GLY A 89 9.23 -6.84 20.14
CA GLY A 89 8.42 -6.06 21.07
C GLY A 89 8.69 -4.54 21.06
N HIS A 90 9.84 -4.10 20.53
CA HIS A 90 10.17 -2.68 20.43
C HIS A 90 9.73 -2.12 19.07
N ILE A 91 8.94 -1.06 19.11
CA ILE A 91 8.35 -0.44 17.92
C ILE A 91 9.34 0.42 17.15
N ILE A 92 9.10 0.57 15.84
CA ILE A 92 9.76 1.54 14.97
C ILE A 92 8.81 2.70 14.62
N GLY A 93 9.41 3.81 14.18
CA GLY A 93 8.72 5.06 13.84
C GLY A 93 8.68 5.36 12.35
N TYR A 94 7.99 6.46 12.02
CA TYR A 94 7.78 6.97 10.66
C TYR A 94 9.08 7.04 9.83
N GLU A 95 10.13 7.57 10.43
CA GLU A 95 11.46 7.76 9.85
C GLU A 95 12.13 6.44 9.42
N HIS A 96 11.81 5.32 10.07
CA HIS A 96 12.40 4.03 9.73
C HIS A 96 12.00 3.56 8.33
N GLY A 97 10.77 3.85 7.87
CA GLY A 97 10.34 3.53 6.52
C GLY A 97 11.16 4.26 5.44
N PHE A 98 11.60 5.49 5.72
CA PHE A 98 12.51 6.23 4.84
C PHE A 98 13.90 5.59 4.82
N THR A 99 14.40 5.19 5.99
CA THR A 99 15.68 4.47 6.08
C THR A 99 15.62 3.15 5.29
N HIS A 100 14.52 2.39 5.36
CA HIS A 100 14.34 1.17 4.57
C HIS A 100 14.32 1.46 3.07
N SER A 101 13.68 2.57 2.67
CA SER A 101 13.63 3.00 1.27
C SER A 101 15.03 3.35 0.72
N ILE A 102 15.82 4.10 1.49
CA ILE A 102 17.21 4.43 1.14
C ILE A 102 18.08 3.17 1.11
N TYR A 103 17.91 2.27 2.10
CA TYR A 103 18.62 0.99 2.13
C TYR A 103 18.36 0.18 0.86
N ASN A 104 17.10 0.07 0.43
CA ASN A 104 16.75 -0.66 -0.80
C ASN A 104 17.38 -0.02 -2.04
N PHE A 105 17.31 1.31 -2.15
CA PHE A 105 17.89 2.03 -3.28
C PHE A 105 19.40 1.85 -3.38
N VAL A 106 20.14 2.05 -2.27
CA VAL A 106 21.60 1.88 -2.25
C VAL A 106 21.99 0.43 -2.55
N ASN A 107 21.28 -0.56 -1.99
CA ASN A 107 21.55 -1.97 -2.30
C ASN A 107 21.28 -2.31 -3.77
N ALA A 108 20.24 -1.73 -4.37
CA ALA A 108 19.96 -1.94 -5.78
C ALA A 108 21.10 -1.44 -6.67
N ILE A 109 21.68 -0.27 -6.36
CA ILE A 109 22.87 0.26 -7.03
C ILE A 109 24.06 -0.67 -6.84
N MET A 110 24.35 -1.05 -5.61
CA MET A 110 25.53 -1.88 -5.29
C MET A 110 25.48 -3.27 -5.94
N ARG A 111 24.28 -3.81 -6.15
CA ARG A 111 24.07 -5.14 -6.73
C ARG A 111 23.76 -5.11 -8.22
N ASP A 112 23.74 -3.93 -8.84
CA ASP A 112 23.32 -3.72 -10.22
C ASP A 112 21.94 -4.33 -10.55
N THR A 113 21.02 -4.28 -9.59
CA THR A 113 19.63 -4.75 -9.77
C THR A 113 18.68 -3.57 -9.96
N PRO A 114 17.53 -3.75 -10.63
CA PRO A 114 16.50 -2.71 -10.67
C PRO A 114 16.11 -2.25 -9.27
N ALA A 115 16.10 -0.94 -9.03
CA ALA A 115 15.54 -0.37 -7.81
C ALA A 115 14.01 -0.46 -7.84
N SER A 116 13.37 -0.54 -6.67
CA SER A 116 11.92 -0.43 -6.53
C SER A 116 11.59 0.46 -5.32
N PRO A 117 10.60 1.37 -5.42
CA PRO A 117 9.81 1.65 -6.62
C PRO A 117 10.63 2.30 -7.75
N ASP A 118 10.30 1.99 -9.02
CA ASP A 118 10.93 2.60 -10.21
C ASP A 118 10.03 3.59 -10.96
N PHE A 119 10.53 4.16 -12.06
CA PHE A 119 9.76 5.08 -12.90
C PHE A 119 8.56 4.42 -13.59
N VAL A 120 8.63 3.11 -13.88
CA VAL A 120 7.53 2.36 -14.49
C VAL A 120 6.38 2.23 -13.50
N GLU A 121 6.70 1.91 -12.24
CA GLU A 121 5.74 1.85 -11.14
C GLU A 121 5.14 3.21 -10.85
N GLY A 122 5.94 4.28 -10.86
CA GLY A 122 5.44 5.66 -10.78
C GLY A 122 4.48 6.03 -11.92
N ALA A 123 4.79 5.64 -13.16
CA ALA A 123 3.91 5.88 -14.31
C ALA A 123 2.57 5.12 -14.19
N LYS A 124 2.57 3.90 -13.63
CA LYS A 124 1.34 3.14 -13.35
C LYS A 124 0.45 3.85 -12.32
N VAL A 125 1.04 4.41 -11.27
CA VAL A 125 0.28 5.20 -10.27
C VAL A 125 -0.37 6.41 -10.93
N ASN A 126 0.38 7.15 -11.74
CA ASN A 126 -0.17 8.30 -12.47
C ASN A 126 -1.29 7.91 -13.43
N ALA A 127 -1.17 6.78 -14.14
CA ALA A 127 -2.23 6.29 -15.01
C ALA A 127 -3.55 6.02 -14.27
N VAL A 128 -3.48 5.58 -13.02
CA VAL A 128 -4.67 5.41 -12.16
C VAL A 128 -5.26 6.77 -11.79
N LEU A 129 -4.43 7.73 -11.37
CA LEU A 129 -4.87 9.09 -11.02
C LEU A 129 -5.51 9.82 -12.21
N ASP A 130 -4.95 9.67 -13.40
CA ASP A 130 -5.48 10.23 -14.65
C ASP A 130 -6.85 9.61 -14.98
N ALA A 131 -6.99 8.29 -14.83
CA ALA A 131 -8.27 7.61 -15.05
C ALA A 131 -9.34 8.03 -14.03
N MET A 132 -8.97 8.21 -12.75
CA MET A 132 -9.87 8.73 -11.71
C MET A 132 -10.34 10.15 -12.02
N SER A 133 -9.40 11.02 -12.41
CA SER A 133 -9.71 12.40 -12.82
C SER A 133 -10.65 12.41 -14.01
N LYS A 134 -10.38 11.57 -15.03
CA LYS A 134 -11.23 11.48 -16.21
C LYS A 134 -12.61 10.92 -15.91
N SER A 135 -12.71 9.95 -15.01
CA SER A 135 -13.97 9.40 -14.52
C SER A 135 -14.81 10.48 -13.84
N SER A 136 -14.19 11.32 -13.01
CA SER A 136 -14.86 12.44 -12.34
C SER A 136 -15.46 13.45 -13.33
N GLU A 137 -14.67 13.86 -14.34
CA GLU A 137 -15.12 14.77 -15.39
C GLU A 137 -16.27 14.20 -16.23
N THR A 138 -16.14 12.94 -16.64
CA THR A 138 -17.05 12.32 -17.61
C THR A 138 -18.24 11.62 -16.98
N ARG A 139 -18.22 11.45 -15.64
CA ARG A 139 -19.23 10.72 -14.86
C ARG A 139 -19.43 9.28 -15.33
N LYS A 140 -18.36 8.62 -15.76
CA LYS A 140 -18.38 7.27 -16.35
C LYS A 140 -17.21 6.44 -15.87
N TRP A 141 -17.36 5.12 -15.93
CA TRP A 141 -16.23 4.20 -15.79
C TRP A 141 -15.18 4.48 -16.87
N VAL A 142 -13.93 4.61 -16.43
CA VAL A 142 -12.76 4.80 -17.30
C VAL A 142 -11.81 3.64 -17.07
N ALA A 143 -11.36 3.02 -18.17
CA ALA A 143 -10.33 1.98 -18.09
C ALA A 143 -8.97 2.62 -17.79
N VAL A 144 -8.22 2.04 -16.87
CA VAL A 144 -6.83 2.44 -16.61
C VAL A 144 -5.97 1.96 -17.78
N PRO A 145 -5.22 2.83 -18.46
CA PRO A 145 -4.38 2.43 -19.59
C PRO A 145 -3.23 1.54 -19.12
N GLY A 146 -2.88 0.53 -19.92
CA GLY A 146 -1.69 -0.28 -19.67
C GLY A 146 -0.43 0.53 -19.94
N ILE A 147 0.45 0.63 -18.94
CA ILE A 147 1.79 1.20 -19.13
C ILE A 147 2.73 0.10 -19.63
N VAL A 148 3.07 0.17 -20.91
CA VAL A 148 4.09 -0.68 -21.54
C VAL A 148 5.34 0.16 -21.73
N ILE A 149 6.45 -0.26 -21.13
CA ILE A 149 7.75 0.37 -21.35
C ILE A 149 8.62 -0.63 -22.10
N THR A 150 9.03 -0.26 -23.31
CA THR A 150 10.05 -0.99 -24.06
C THR A 150 11.39 -0.77 -23.36
N PRO A 151 12.16 -1.82 -23.00
CA PRO A 151 13.45 -1.64 -22.37
C PRO A 151 14.36 -0.80 -23.29
N MET A 152 14.85 0.33 -22.80
CA MET A 152 16.02 0.95 -23.43
C MET A 152 17.24 0.09 -23.12
N ALA A 153 18.02 -0.24 -24.14
CA ALA A 153 19.31 -0.91 -23.95
C ALA A 153 20.14 -0.08 -22.96
N ARG A 154 20.67 -0.75 -21.92
CA ARG A 154 21.66 -0.12 -21.04
C ARG A 154 22.87 0.27 -21.91
N VAL A 155 23.31 1.53 -21.80
CA VAL A 155 24.54 2.04 -22.42
C VAL A 155 25.75 1.44 -21.72
#